data_AF-A0A9E5E119-F1
#
_entry.id   AF-A0A9E5E119-F1
#
_cell.length_a   1.000
_cell.length_b   1.000
_cell.length_c   1.000
_cell.angle_alpha   90.00
_cell.angle_beta   90.00
_cell.angle_gamma   90.00
#
_symmetry.space_group_name_H-M   'P 1'
#
loop_
_entity.id
_entity.type
_entity.pdbx_description
1 polymer ?
#
loop_
_entity_poly.entity_id
_entity_poly.type
_entity_poly.pdbx_seq_one_letter_code
_entity_poly.pdbx_strand_id
1 'polypeptide(L)'
;MPYSQAMMAWSLVRNHQPWNPAEPEGWAGDLHSEVAIALGLENWAELCLFSAAGSALDWHGMDAWFEFYGVRVTLDVTANPSKFNGYKADVIVTPVAIENADERRDLAATIAEELMSKRQEAAAHQRQQRRTMRAMTACA
;
A
#
# COMPACT_ATOMS: atom_id res chain seq x y z
N MET A 1 -0.31 -15.05 -12.15
CA MET A 1 0.88 -14.48 -12.82
C MET A 1 2.12 -15.04 -12.13
N PRO A 2 3.15 -15.51 -12.84
CA PRO A 2 4.42 -15.94 -12.22
C PRO A 2 5.04 -14.77 -11.43
N TYR A 3 5.69 -15.05 -10.30
CA TYR A 3 6.27 -14.05 -9.40
C TYR A 3 7.21 -13.05 -10.12
N SER A 4 7.99 -13.51 -11.08
CA SER A 4 8.89 -12.67 -11.89
C SER A 4 8.16 -11.63 -12.74
N GLN A 5 6.99 -11.97 -13.29
CA GLN A 5 6.17 -11.05 -14.09
C GLN A 5 5.49 -10.00 -13.21
N ALA A 6 5.03 -10.38 -12.02
CA ALA A 6 4.44 -9.44 -11.06
C ALA A 6 5.47 -8.40 -10.58
N MET A 7 6.70 -8.85 -10.29
CA MET A 7 7.81 -7.97 -9.93
C MET A 7 8.19 -7.00 -11.06
N MET A 8 8.20 -7.49 -12.30
CA MET A 8 8.49 -6.66 -13.48
C MET A 8 7.38 -5.62 -13.72
N ALA A 9 6.11 -6.01 -13.59
CA ALA A 9 4.98 -5.09 -13.68
C ALA A 9 5.07 -3.99 -12.62
N TRP A 10 5.39 -4.34 -11.36
CA TRP A 10 5.60 -3.34 -10.31
C TRP A 10 6.76 -2.39 -10.60
N SER A 11 7.90 -2.92 -11.05
CA SER A 11 9.04 -2.07 -11.38
C SER A 11 8.73 -1.12 -12.54
N LEU A 12 7.98 -1.58 -13.54
CA LEU A 12 7.56 -0.73 -14.66
C LEU A 12 6.65 0.39 -14.18
N VAL A 13 5.65 0.09 -13.34
CA VAL A 13 4.73 1.11 -12.83
C VAL A 13 5.45 2.13 -11.97
N ARG A 14 6.36 1.72 -11.07
CA ARG A 14 7.17 2.66 -10.27
C ARG A 14 7.98 3.63 -11.12
N ASN A 15 8.53 3.15 -12.22
CA ASN A 15 9.39 3.95 -13.09
C ASN A 15 8.61 4.90 -14.01
N HIS A 16 7.29 4.75 -14.10
CA HIS A 16 6.42 5.53 -14.99
C HIS A 16 5.26 6.15 -14.21
N GLN A 17 5.55 6.67 -13.01
CA GLN A 17 4.54 7.37 -12.23
C GLN A 17 4.24 8.74 -12.84
N PRO A 18 2.96 9.14 -12.91
CA PRO A 18 2.58 10.45 -13.44
C PRO A 18 3.00 11.62 -12.52
N TRP A 19 3.32 11.33 -11.26
CA TRP A 19 3.74 12.29 -10.23
C TRP A 19 4.77 11.68 -9.28
N ASN A 20 5.36 12.52 -8.42
CA ASN A 20 6.24 12.08 -7.34
C ASN A 20 5.43 11.23 -6.33
N PRO A 21 5.75 9.94 -6.12
CA PRO A 21 4.99 9.09 -5.19
C PRO A 21 5.08 9.53 -3.73
N ALA A 22 6.13 10.26 -3.35
CA ALA A 22 6.27 10.81 -2.00
C ALA A 22 5.48 12.12 -1.81
N GLU A 23 5.07 12.76 -2.91
CA GLU A 23 4.34 14.04 -2.94
C GLU A 23 3.24 13.99 -4.01
N PRO A 24 2.22 13.13 -3.85
CA PRO A 24 1.10 13.06 -4.78
C PRO A 24 0.22 14.33 -4.67
N GLU A 25 -0.54 14.63 -5.72
CA GLU A 25 -1.37 15.83 -5.80
C GLU A 25 -2.88 15.51 -5.74
N GLY A 26 -3.71 16.53 -5.50
CA GLY A 26 -5.16 16.41 -5.44
C GLY A 26 -5.64 15.48 -4.31
N TRP A 27 -6.70 14.72 -4.55
CA TRP A 27 -7.26 13.81 -3.54
C TRP A 27 -6.25 12.75 -3.05
N ALA A 28 -5.32 12.35 -3.91
CA ALA A 28 -4.27 11.39 -3.57
C ALA A 28 -3.25 12.04 -2.62
N GLY A 29 -2.95 13.33 -2.80
CA GLY A 29 -2.19 14.16 -1.87
C GLY A 29 -2.86 14.32 -0.52
N ASP A 30 -4.16 14.60 -0.50
CA ASP A 30 -4.93 14.71 0.73
C ASP A 30 -4.95 13.38 1.50
N LEU A 31 -5.22 12.26 0.81
CA LEU A 31 -5.20 10.95 1.43
C LEU A 31 -3.80 10.54 1.93
N HIS A 32 -2.74 10.83 1.16
CA HIS A 32 -1.37 10.59 1.58
C HIS A 32 -1.02 11.35 2.86
N SER A 33 -1.39 12.62 2.93
CA SER A 33 -1.18 13.47 4.10
C SER A 33 -1.87 12.90 5.34
N GLU A 34 -3.14 12.51 5.21
CA GLU A 34 -3.90 11.93 6.34
C GLU A 34 -3.31 10.58 6.80
N VAL A 35 -2.82 9.75 5.87
CA VAL A 35 -2.16 8.48 6.23
C VAL A 35 -0.81 8.75 6.92
N ALA A 36 -0.03 9.73 6.44
CA ALA A 36 1.24 10.12 7.08
C ALA A 36 1.02 10.64 8.50
N ILE A 37 -0.05 11.42 8.72
CA ILE A 37 -0.49 11.89 10.04
C ILE A 37 -0.89 10.72 10.92
N ALA A 38 -1.72 9.79 10.42
CA ALA A 38 -2.19 8.61 11.16
C ALA A 38 -1.03 7.67 11.57
N LEU A 39 0.00 7.57 10.72
CA LEU A 39 1.24 6.84 11.02
C LEU A 39 2.17 7.59 11.98
N GLY A 40 1.90 8.87 12.28
CA GLY A 40 2.73 9.71 13.13
C GLY A 40 4.09 10.03 12.51
N LEU A 41 4.17 10.17 11.18
CA LEU A 41 5.44 10.41 10.48
C LEU A 41 5.90 11.86 10.63
N GLU A 42 7.16 12.04 11.01
CA GLU A 42 7.84 13.33 10.95
C GLU A 42 8.39 13.61 9.54
N ASN A 43 8.80 12.55 8.84
CA ASN A 43 9.27 12.62 7.46
C ASN A 43 8.28 11.89 6.54
N TRP A 44 7.42 12.65 5.87
CA TRP A 44 6.34 12.11 5.06
C TRP A 44 6.83 11.41 3.79
N ALA A 45 8.07 11.67 3.36
CA ALA A 45 8.69 10.99 2.22
C ALA A 45 8.97 9.50 2.48
N GLU A 46 8.85 9.03 3.72
CA GLU A 46 8.93 7.60 4.05
C GLU A 46 7.69 6.81 3.56
N LEU A 47 6.58 7.52 3.33
CA LEU A 47 5.36 6.98 2.76
C LEU A 47 5.30 7.34 1.28
N CYS A 48 5.09 6.34 0.42
CA CYS A 48 4.92 6.56 -1.02
C CYS A 48 3.55 6.05 -1.47
N LEU A 49 2.84 6.82 -2.29
CA LEU A 49 1.60 6.42 -2.96
C LEU A 49 1.85 6.29 -4.45
N PHE A 50 1.70 5.07 -4.97
CA PHE A 50 1.84 4.78 -6.38
C PHE A 50 0.47 4.59 -7.01
N SER A 51 0.29 5.11 -8.22
CA SER A 51 -0.88 4.80 -9.05
C SER A 51 -0.57 3.67 -10.01
N ALA A 52 -1.49 2.72 -10.10
CA ALA A 52 -1.54 1.68 -11.11
C ALA A 52 -2.42 2.06 -12.30
N ALA A 53 -3.12 3.21 -12.27
CA ALA A 53 -4.04 3.65 -13.31
C ALA A 53 -3.38 3.64 -14.70
N GLY A 54 -4.04 3.02 -15.68
CA GLY A 54 -3.53 2.90 -17.04
C GLY A 54 -2.40 1.89 -17.22
N SER A 55 -2.05 1.11 -16.19
CA SER A 55 -1.08 0.00 -16.27
C SER A 55 -1.77 -1.36 -16.37
N ALA A 56 -1.01 -2.42 -16.64
CA ALA A 56 -1.54 -3.79 -16.60
C ALA A 56 -2.04 -4.22 -15.19
N LEU A 57 -1.66 -3.51 -14.13
CA LEU A 57 -2.11 -3.79 -12.75
C LEU A 57 -3.53 -3.25 -12.50
N ASP A 58 -3.92 -2.18 -13.19
CA ASP A 58 -5.29 -1.62 -13.21
C ASP A 58 -6.29 -2.71 -13.61
N TRP A 59 -5.95 -3.48 -14.65
CA TRP A 59 -6.79 -4.57 -15.16
C TRP A 59 -6.95 -5.76 -14.19
N HIS A 60 -6.18 -5.77 -13.10
CA HIS A 60 -6.30 -6.75 -12.03
C HIS A 60 -7.07 -6.23 -10.80
N GLY A 61 -7.66 -5.04 -10.88
CA GLY A 61 -8.47 -4.44 -9.81
C GLY A 61 -7.64 -3.78 -8.72
N MET A 62 -6.51 -3.18 -9.10
CA MET A 62 -5.64 -2.41 -8.22
C MET A 62 -5.42 -1.06 -8.87
N ASP A 63 -5.93 0.01 -8.27
CA ASP A 63 -5.83 1.37 -8.81
C ASP A 63 -4.62 2.11 -8.26
N ALA A 64 -4.22 1.79 -7.03
CA ALA A 64 -3.09 2.40 -6.36
C ALA A 64 -2.55 1.49 -5.23
N TRP A 65 -1.42 1.86 -4.64
CA TRP A 65 -0.96 1.27 -3.39
C TRP A 65 -0.08 2.24 -2.61
N PHE A 66 -0.15 2.13 -1.28
CA PHE A 66 0.83 2.72 -0.37
C PHE A 66 2.00 1.78 -0.17
N GLU A 67 3.21 2.35 -0.08
CA GLU A 67 4.42 1.67 0.35
C GLU A 67 5.05 2.40 1.53
N PHE A 68 5.37 1.64 2.57
CA PHE A 68 6.01 2.14 3.78
C PHE A 68 6.98 1.08 4.31
N TYR A 69 8.26 1.42 4.49
CA TYR A 69 9.29 0.46 4.95
C TYR A 69 9.30 -0.91 4.22
N GLY A 70 9.01 -0.92 2.92
CA GLY A 70 9.00 -2.13 2.09
C GLY A 70 7.76 -3.02 2.25
N VAL A 71 6.77 -2.62 3.06
CA VAL A 71 5.42 -3.23 3.06
C VAL A 71 4.48 -2.43 2.18
N ARG A 72 3.42 -3.10 1.69
CA ARG A 72 2.47 -2.51 0.74
C ARG A 72 1.02 -2.76 1.15
N VAL A 73 0.21 -1.73 0.99
CA VAL A 73 -1.25 -1.77 1.13
C VAL A 73 -1.88 -1.29 -0.16
N THR A 74 -2.73 -2.13 -0.73
CA THR A 74 -3.26 -1.99 -2.09
C THR A 74 -4.66 -1.41 -2.06
N LEU A 75 -4.94 -0.51 -2.99
CA LEU A 75 -6.17 0.27 -3.05
C LEU A 75 -6.95 -0.05 -4.33
N ASP A 76 -8.27 -0.18 -4.21
CA ASP A 76 -9.22 -0.15 -5.33
C ASP A 76 -10.17 1.04 -5.11
N VAL A 77 -10.14 2.02 -6.01
CA VAL A 77 -11.02 3.18 -6.03
C VAL A 77 -12.26 2.80 -6.80
N THR A 78 -13.40 2.70 -6.13
CA THR A 78 -14.63 2.27 -6.80
C THR A 78 -15.88 2.94 -6.31
N ALA A 79 -16.73 3.32 -7.27
CA ALA A 79 -18.10 3.72 -7.02
C ALA A 79 -19.09 2.54 -7.01
N ASN A 80 -18.62 1.30 -7.27
CA ASN A 80 -19.50 0.14 -7.37
C ASN A 80 -19.69 -0.56 -6.01
N PRO A 81 -20.91 -0.52 -5.41
CA PRO A 81 -21.15 -1.12 -4.11
C PRO A 81 -21.02 -2.64 -4.06
N SER A 82 -21.12 -3.32 -5.21
CA SER A 82 -20.98 -4.78 -5.25
C SER A 82 -19.55 -5.26 -4.94
N LYS A 83 -18.56 -4.36 -4.98
CA LYS A 83 -17.15 -4.69 -4.70
C LYS A 83 -16.82 -4.76 -3.21
N PHE A 84 -17.68 -4.25 -2.32
CA PHE A 84 -17.44 -4.26 -0.87
C PHE A 84 -17.42 -5.66 -0.23
N ASN A 85 -17.91 -6.70 -0.93
CA ASN A 85 -18.08 -8.05 -0.38
C ASN A 85 -17.14 -9.14 -0.94
N GLY A 86 -16.01 -8.77 -1.57
CA GLY A 86 -15.04 -9.80 -2.00
C GLY A 86 -14.08 -9.35 -3.08
N TYR A 87 -13.28 -8.32 -2.80
CA TYR A 87 -12.31 -7.82 -3.76
C TYR A 87 -10.86 -8.09 -3.34
N LYS A 88 -9.93 -8.01 -4.31
CA LYS A 88 -8.53 -8.43 -4.16
C LYS A 88 -7.63 -7.39 -3.49
N ALA A 89 -8.07 -6.13 -3.44
CA ALA A 89 -7.33 -5.06 -2.79
C ALA A 89 -7.49 -5.13 -1.27
N ASP A 90 -6.49 -4.65 -0.54
CA ASP A 90 -6.52 -4.59 0.93
C ASP A 90 -7.58 -3.58 1.41
N VAL A 91 -7.73 -2.47 0.68
CA VAL A 91 -8.63 -1.37 1.05
C VAL A 91 -9.40 -0.86 -0.17
N ILE A 92 -10.67 -0.51 0.03
CA ILE A 92 -11.52 0.10 -0.99
C ILE A 92 -11.67 1.59 -0.68
N VAL A 93 -11.41 2.44 -1.67
CA VAL A 93 -11.60 3.89 -1.60
C VAL A 93 -12.94 4.23 -2.23
N THR A 94 -13.86 4.77 -1.44
CA THR A 94 -15.18 5.20 -1.92
C THR A 94 -15.15 6.65 -2.39
N PRO A 95 -16.05 7.08 -3.29
CA PRO A 95 -16.19 8.49 -3.65
C PRO A 95 -16.46 9.38 -2.43
N VAL A 96 -17.19 8.86 -1.43
CA VAL A 96 -17.46 9.59 -0.19
C VAL A 96 -16.18 9.88 0.58
N ALA A 97 -15.27 8.90 0.69
CA ALA A 97 -13.97 9.12 1.34
C ALA A 97 -13.04 10.06 0.54
N ILE A 98 -13.30 10.27 -0.76
CA ILE A 98 -12.59 11.27 -1.55
C ILE A 98 -13.11 12.68 -1.21
N GLU A 99 -14.43 12.84 -1.17
CA GLU A 99 -15.10 14.13 -1.03
C GLU A 99 -15.24 14.61 0.43
N ASN A 100 -15.38 13.69 1.38
CA ASN A 100 -15.59 13.98 2.79
C ASN A 100 -14.31 13.76 3.60
N ALA A 101 -13.86 14.82 4.29
CA ALA A 101 -12.63 14.80 5.06
C ALA A 101 -12.65 13.86 6.28
N ASP A 102 -13.79 13.71 6.95
CA ASP A 102 -13.90 12.84 8.12
C ASP A 102 -13.81 11.37 7.70
N GLU A 103 -14.56 10.99 6.66
CA GLU A 103 -14.49 9.65 6.06
C GLU A 103 -13.10 9.34 5.48
N ARG A 104 -12.43 10.36 4.92
CA ARG A 104 -11.04 10.22 4.46
C ARG A 104 -10.08 9.94 5.61
N ARG A 105 -10.27 10.58 6.77
CA ARG A 105 -9.45 10.32 7.97
C ARG A 105 -9.66 8.92 8.51
N ASP A 106 -10.91 8.44 8.54
CA ASP A 106 -11.22 7.08 8.97
C ASP A 106 -10.60 6.03 8.02
N LEU A 107 -10.67 6.29 6.72
CA LEU A 107 -9.99 5.49 5.71
C LEU A 107 -8.47 5.51 5.90
N ALA A 108 -7.89 6.69 6.15
CA ALA A 108 -6.45 6.84 6.38
C ALA A 108 -5.98 6.08 7.62
N ALA A 109 -6.76 6.10 8.70
CA ALA A 109 -6.50 5.31 9.90
C ALA A 109 -6.48 3.81 9.58
N THR A 110 -7.47 3.34 8.81
CA THR A 110 -7.54 1.93 8.36
C THR A 110 -6.30 1.53 7.55
N ILE A 111 -5.86 2.38 6.62
CA ILE A 111 -4.65 2.14 5.81
C ILE A 111 -3.40 2.10 6.70
N ALA A 112 -3.28 3.02 7.66
CA ALA A 112 -2.16 3.09 8.59
C ALA A 112 -2.09 1.84 9.48
N GLU A 113 -3.22 1.38 10.00
CA GLU A 113 -3.33 0.13 10.78
C GLU A 113 -2.85 -1.07 9.95
N GLU A 114 -3.30 -1.20 8.71
CA GLU A 114 -2.93 -2.30 7.82
C GLU A 114 -1.42 -2.28 7.48
N LEU A 115 -0.85 -1.09 7.19
CA LEU A 115 0.58 -0.93 6.96
C LEU A 115 1.39 -1.36 8.20
N MET A 116 0.95 -0.97 9.39
CA MET A 116 1.63 -1.33 10.64
C MET A 116 1.51 -2.82 10.95
N SER A 117 0.34 -3.42 10.71
CA SER A 117 0.12 -4.86 10.84
C SER A 117 1.09 -5.65 9.96
N LYS A 118 1.11 -5.36 8.65
CA LYS A 118 2.02 -6.03 7.70
C LYS A 118 3.50 -5.84 8.05
N ARG A 119 3.87 -4.67 8.59
CA ARG A 119 5.25 -4.42 9.05
C ARG A 119 5.61 -5.31 10.23
N GLN A 120 4.71 -5.50 11.19
CA GLN A 120 4.94 -6.38 12.34
C GLN A 120 5.09 -7.84 11.92
N GLU A 121 4.25 -8.30 10.99
CA GLU A 121 4.33 -9.65 10.41
C GLU A 121 5.66 -9.87 9.67
N ALA A 122 6.07 -8.93 8.82
CA ALA A 122 7.34 -8.99 8.10
C ALA A 122 8.54 -9.04 9.08
N ALA A 123 8.51 -8.23 10.14
CA ALA A 123 9.54 -8.25 11.18
C ALA A 123 9.56 -9.58 11.96
N ALA A 124 8.40 -10.16 12.26
CA ALA A 124 8.30 -11.45 12.93
C ALA A 124 8.88 -12.58 12.06
N HIS A 125 8.52 -12.63 10.77
CA HIS A 125 9.07 -13.59 9.81
C HIS A 125 10.59 -13.49 9.69
N GLN A 126 11.14 -12.27 9.59
CA GLN A 126 12.60 -12.09 9.54
C GLN A 126 13.30 -12.57 10.81
N ARG A 127 12.73 -12.33 11.99
CA ARG A 127 13.27 -12.84 13.26
C ARG A 127 13.28 -14.36 13.30
N GLN A 128 12.22 -15.00 12.82
CA GLN A 128 12.12 -16.46 12.78
C GLN A 128 13.14 -17.06 11.81
N GLN A 129 13.29 -16.50 10.60
CA GLN A 129 14.29 -16.93 9.61
C GLN A 129 15.73 -16.78 10.13
N ARG A 130 16.03 -15.69 10.84
CA ARG A 130 17.36 -15.49 11.45
C ARG A 130 17.64 -16.52 12.55
N ARG A 131 16.63 -16.89 13.34
CA ARG A 131 16.75 -17.94 14.37
C ARG A 131 16.99 -19.30 13.75
N THR A 132 16.24 -19.68 12.72
CA THR A 132 16.42 -20.97 12.03
C THR A 132 17.77 -21.07 11.33
N MET A 133 18.19 -20.03 10.61
CA MET A 133 19.52 -20.00 9.98
C MET A 133 20.65 -20.14 11.00
N ARG A 134 20.61 -19.41 12.13
CA ARG A 134 21.62 -19.55 13.19
C ARG A 134 21.65 -20.94 13.81
N ALA A 135 20.50 -21.58 14.00
CA ALA A 135 20.43 -22.95 14.49
C ALA A 135 21.04 -23.96 13.50
N MET A 136 20.82 -23.77 12.19
CA MET A 136 21.40 -24.64 11.16
C MET A 136 22.92 -24.48 11.01
N THR A 137 23.46 -23.26 11.19
CA THR A 137 24.91 -23.02 11.13
C THR A 137 25.64 -23.48 12.41
N ALA A 138 24.95 -23.56 13.55
CA ALA A 138 25.55 -24.02 14.81
C ALA A 138 25.58 -25.56 14.96
N CYS A 139 24.91 -26.30 14.07
CA CYS A 139 24.87 -27.76 14.06
C CYS A 139 25.71 -28.39 12.93
N ALA A 140 26.43 -27.60 12.15
CA ALA A 140 27.36 -28.03 11.11
C ALA A 140 28.81 -27.85 11.60
#